data_AF-A0A401Q5W0-F1
#
_entry.id   AF-A0A401Q5W0-F1
#
_cell.length_a   1.000
_cell.length_b   1.000
_cell.length_c   1.000
_cell.angle_alpha   90.00
_cell.angle_beta   90.00
_cell.angle_gamma   90.00
#
_symmetry.space_group_name_H-M   'P 1'
#
loop_
_entity.id
_entity.type
_entity.pdbx_description
1 polymer ?
#
loop_
_entity_poly.entity_id
_entity_poly.type
_entity_poly.pdbx_seq_one_letter_code
_entity_poly.pdbx_strand_id
1 'polypeptide(L)'
;DRAGQILTNADVTDGAGLPLFLFVNEEFFKKKTFSAFISLLDNYESDTRQPEIITPEEEREIHTFLDAVMETPVLQIAHRYLVEMGRAKVNEEEFKQQLYDIWFSLYARKGSS
;
A
#
# COMPACT_ATOMS: atom_id res chain seq x y z
N ASP A 1 17.82 20.80 4.01
CA ASP A 1 18.50 20.68 2.71
C ASP A 1 19.55 19.58 2.72
N ARG A 2 19.19 18.39 2.25
CA ARG A 2 20.13 17.32 1.87
C ARG A 2 19.89 17.03 0.40
N ALA A 3 20.70 17.68 -0.44
CA ALA A 3 20.72 17.45 -1.87
C ALA A 3 21.33 16.07 -2.18
N GLY A 4 20.68 15.32 -3.08
CA GLY A 4 21.29 14.36 -4.00
C GLY A 4 22.20 13.30 -3.38
N GLN A 5 21.63 12.28 -2.76
CA GLN A 5 22.35 11.02 -2.61
C GLN A 5 22.26 10.24 -3.93
N ILE A 6 23.34 10.27 -4.70
CA ILE A 6 23.60 9.30 -5.76
C ILE A 6 23.74 7.94 -5.07
N LEU A 7 22.73 7.08 -5.21
CA LEU A 7 22.80 5.70 -4.74
C LEU A 7 23.69 4.93 -5.73
N THR A 8 24.94 4.72 -5.34
CA THR A 8 25.86 3.83 -6.07
C THR A 8 25.52 2.39 -5.71
N ASN A 9 25.19 1.60 -6.73
CA ASN A 9 24.88 0.17 -6.68
C ASN A 9 25.85 -0.65 -5.82
N ALA A 10 25.29 -1.42 -4.89
CA ALA A 10 25.80 -2.69 -4.39
C ALA A 10 24.56 -3.43 -3.85
N ASP A 11 24.11 -4.59 -4.30
CA ASP A 11 24.86 -5.75 -4.79
C ASP A 11 23.90 -6.78 -5.44
N VAL A 12 23.46 -6.55 -6.68
CA VAL A 12 23.02 -7.59 -7.63
C VAL A 12 23.29 -7.03 -9.02
N THR A 13 24.22 -7.62 -9.78
CA THR A 13 24.45 -7.25 -11.18
C THR A 13 23.36 -7.90 -12.03
N ASP A 14 22.15 -7.33 -12.00
CA ASP A 14 21.32 -7.45 -13.19
C ASP A 14 22.08 -6.79 -14.36
N GLY A 15 21.83 -7.23 -15.59
CA GLY A 15 22.58 -6.74 -16.76
C GLY A 15 22.35 -5.25 -17.08
N ALA A 16 21.63 -4.51 -16.24
CA ALA A 16 21.37 -3.10 -16.43
C ALA A 16 22.51 -2.27 -15.82
N GLY A 17 23.20 -1.52 -16.69
CA GLY A 17 24.26 -0.60 -16.25
C GLY A 17 23.76 0.62 -15.48
N LEU A 18 22.45 0.79 -15.33
CA LEU A 18 21.80 1.93 -14.68
C LEU A 18 20.49 1.48 -13.99
N PRO A 19 20.08 2.14 -12.90
CA PRO A 19 18.80 1.87 -12.25
C PRO A 19 17.62 2.23 -13.15
N LEU A 20 16.49 1.54 -12.99
CA LEU A 20 15.26 1.77 -13.77
C LEU A 20 14.76 3.23 -13.65
N PHE A 21 14.86 3.81 -12.47
CA PHE A 21 14.52 5.20 -12.20
C PHE A 21 15.79 6.01 -11.94
N LEU A 22 16.13 6.93 -12.85
CA LEU A 22 17.24 7.87 -12.65
C LEU A 22 16.84 9.06 -11.76
N PHE A 23 15.55 9.39 -11.74
CA PHE A 23 14.99 10.46 -10.93
C PHE A 23 13.50 10.23 -10.69
N VAL A 24 13.04 10.54 -9.48
CA VAL A 24 11.62 10.63 -9.12
C VAL A 24 11.44 11.95 -8.37
N ASN A 25 10.41 12.73 -8.73
CA ASN A 25 10.13 13.97 -7.99
C ASN A 25 9.54 13.64 -6.61
N GLU A 26 10.34 13.77 -5.56
CA GLU A 26 9.94 13.47 -4.19
C GLU A 26 8.89 14.43 -3.62
N GLU A 27 8.61 15.56 -4.27
CA GLU A 27 7.49 16.43 -3.85
C GLU A 27 6.16 15.69 -3.90
N PHE A 28 6.02 14.69 -4.78
CA PHE A 28 4.83 13.84 -4.83
C PHE A 28 4.70 12.94 -3.62
N PHE A 29 5.80 12.58 -2.95
CA PHE A 29 5.77 11.76 -1.74
C PHE A 29 5.12 12.49 -0.56
N LYS A 30 5.08 13.83 -0.60
CA LYS A 30 4.37 14.65 0.39
C LYS A 30 2.86 14.64 0.20
N LYS A 31 2.34 14.15 -0.93
CA LYS A 31 0.89 14.00 -1.11
C LYS A 31 0.38 12.95 -0.14
N LYS A 32 -0.76 13.24 0.50
CA LYS A 32 -1.36 12.39 1.55
C LYS A 32 -1.41 10.91 1.17
N THR A 33 -1.85 10.59 -0.05
CA THR A 33 -1.95 9.20 -0.53
C THR A 33 -0.60 8.52 -0.71
N PHE A 34 0.40 9.21 -1.27
CA PHE A 34 1.75 8.65 -1.44
C PHE A 34 2.46 8.53 -0.10
N SER A 35 2.35 9.51 0.78
CA SER A 35 2.93 9.45 2.12
C SER A 35 2.37 8.27 2.91
N ALA A 36 1.04 8.10 2.92
CA ALA A 36 0.41 6.98 3.61
C ALA A 36 0.75 5.63 2.97
N PHE A 37 0.87 5.57 1.64
CA PHE A 37 1.29 4.36 0.94
C PHE A 37 2.74 3.99 1.24
N ILE A 38 3.67 4.96 1.27
CA ILE A 38 5.08 4.71 1.58
C ILE A 38 5.24 4.18 3.01
N SER A 39 4.49 4.73 3.97
CA SER A 39 4.41 4.21 5.34
C SER A 39 3.74 2.84 5.48
N LEU A 40 3.22 2.24 4.40
CA LEU A 40 2.79 0.84 4.43
C LEU A 40 3.85 -0.12 3.92
N LEU A 41 4.86 0.38 3.20
CA LEU A 41 5.81 -0.48 2.50
C LEU A 41 6.85 -1.10 3.44
N ASP A 42 7.12 -0.48 4.58
CA ASP A 42 7.95 -1.01 5.65
C ASP A 42 7.28 -2.15 6.43
N ASN A 43 5.96 -2.30 6.32
CA ASN A 43 5.19 -3.38 6.96
C ASN A 43 5.31 -4.72 6.21
N TYR A 44 5.95 -4.74 5.04
CA TYR A 44 6.09 -5.95 4.23
C TYR A 44 7.23 -6.85 4.73
N GLU A 45 6.91 -7.93 5.43
CA GLU A 45 7.88 -8.97 5.79
C GLU A 45 7.91 -10.08 4.73
N SER A 46 9.10 -10.42 4.25
CA SER A 46 9.28 -11.43 3.19
C SER A 46 9.39 -12.86 3.74
N ASP A 47 9.66 -13.03 5.03
CA ASP A 47 9.78 -14.33 5.68
C ASP A 47 8.41 -14.90 6.09
N THR A 48 7.79 -15.66 5.19
CA THR A 48 6.48 -16.30 5.40
C THR A 48 6.50 -17.50 6.35
N ARG A 49 7.58 -17.73 7.11
CA ARG A 49 7.72 -18.89 8.02
C ARG A 49 7.13 -18.65 9.41
N GLN A 50 6.85 -17.40 9.77
CA GLN A 50 6.18 -17.05 11.02
C GLN A 50 4.74 -16.59 10.75
N PRO A 51 3.82 -16.75 11.72
CA PRO A 51 2.54 -16.05 11.66
C PRO A 51 2.79 -14.55 11.55
N GLU A 52 2.28 -13.91 10.50
CA GLU A 52 2.25 -12.44 10.43
C GLU A 52 1.43 -11.91 11.62
N ILE A 53 1.97 -10.94 12.34
CA ILE A 53 1.29 -10.27 13.45
C ILE A 53 1.22 -8.81 13.07
N ILE A 54 0.00 -8.29 12.88
CA ILE A 54 -0.19 -6.86 12.65
C ILE A 54 0.07 -6.14 13.97
N THR A 55 1.09 -5.29 14.00
CA THR A 55 1.38 -4.43 15.14
C THR A 55 0.36 -3.28 15.21
N PRO A 56 0.16 -2.67 16.39
CA PRO A 56 -0.73 -1.51 16.50
C PRO A 56 -0.34 -0.33 15.59
N GLU A 57 0.94 -0.22 15.22
CA GLU A 57 1.42 0.81 14.31
C GLU A 57 1.03 0.50 12.86
N GLU A 58 1.23 -0.75 12.43
CA GLU A 58 0.84 -1.21 11.09
C GLU A 58 -0.67 -1.04 10.87
N GLU A 59 -1.49 -1.39 11.87
CA GLU A 59 -2.95 -1.19 11.83
C GLU A 59 -3.32 0.30 11.65
N ARG A 60 -2.60 1.19 12.34
CA ARG A 60 -2.79 2.64 12.22
C ARG A 60 -2.44 3.13 10.83
N GLU A 61 -1.36 2.63 10.23
CA GLU A 61 -0.93 2.98 8.88
C GLU A 61 -1.92 2.47 7.83
N ILE A 62 -2.44 1.25 8.00
CA ILE A 62 -3.49 0.67 7.14
C ILE A 62 -4.72 1.57 7.11
N HIS A 63 -5.22 1.95 8.30
CA HIS A 63 -6.38 2.85 8.38
C HIS A 63 -6.08 4.23 7.78
N THR A 64 -4.89 4.78 8.05
CA THR A 64 -4.46 6.07 7.49
C THR A 64 -4.43 6.05 5.96
N PHE A 65 -3.95 4.95 5.38
CA PHE A 65 -3.94 4.76 3.92
C PHE A 65 -5.35 4.63 3.37
N LEU A 66 -6.20 3.79 3.97
CA LEU A 66 -7.59 3.60 3.56
C LEU A 66 -8.37 4.94 3.58
N ASP A 67 -8.20 5.75 4.63
CA ASP A 67 -8.77 7.10 4.70
C ASP A 67 -8.26 8.00 3.57
N ALA A 68 -6.96 8.00 3.31
CA ALA A 68 -6.37 8.81 2.27
C ALA A 68 -6.88 8.43 0.87
N VAL A 69 -7.07 7.15 0.58
CA VAL A 69 -7.55 6.70 -0.74
C VAL A 69 -9.05 6.90 -0.91
N MET A 70 -9.85 6.79 0.16
CA MET A 70 -11.30 7.02 0.15
C MET A 70 -11.68 8.46 -0.21
N GLU A 71 -10.82 9.42 0.15
CA GLU A 71 -10.98 10.83 -0.24
C GLU A 71 -10.70 11.10 -1.72
N THR A 72 -10.13 10.15 -2.46
CA THR A 72 -9.78 10.37 -3.87
C THR A 72 -11.00 10.24 -4.78
N PRO A 73 -11.11 11.06 -5.84
CA PRO A 73 -12.18 10.90 -6.84
C PRO A 73 -12.18 9.52 -7.50
N VAL A 74 -11.00 8.91 -7.64
CA VAL A 74 -10.84 7.58 -8.24
C VAL A 74 -11.56 6.53 -7.40
N LEU A 75 -11.33 6.48 -6.09
CA LEU A 75 -11.96 5.48 -5.25
C LEU A 75 -13.44 5.76 -5.04
N GLN A 76 -13.87 7.03 -5.02
CA GLN A 76 -15.29 7.40 -5.00
C GLN A 76 -16.04 6.96 -6.27
N ILE A 77 -15.41 7.04 -7.45
CA ILE A 77 -15.98 6.50 -8.70
C ILE A 77 -16.10 4.98 -8.60
N ALA A 78 -15.04 4.30 -8.13
CA ALA A 78 -15.04 2.86 -7.98
C ALA A 78 -16.12 2.37 -6.99
N HIS A 79 -16.27 3.06 -5.85
CA HIS A 79 -17.30 2.77 -4.85
C HIS A 79 -18.71 2.88 -5.45
N ARG A 80 -19.02 4.00 -6.13
CA ARG A 80 -20.32 4.17 -6.80
C ARG A 80 -20.61 3.06 -7.80
N TYR A 81 -19.63 2.72 -8.64
CA TYR A 81 -19.77 1.63 -9.61
C TYR A 81 -20.04 0.29 -8.92
N LEU A 82 -19.31 -0.04 -7.85
CA LEU A 82 -19.49 -1.30 -7.12
C LEU A 82 -20.84 -1.35 -6.40
N VAL A 83 -21.35 -0.23 -5.92
CA VAL A 83 -22.70 -0.12 -5.35
C VAL A 83 -23.76 -0.39 -6.42
N GLU A 84 -23.66 0.22 -7.60
CA GLU A 84 -24.57 -0.02 -8.73
C GLU A 84 -24.58 -1.49 -9.16
N MET A 85 -23.42 -2.15 -9.10
CA MET A 85 -23.28 -3.58 -9.42
C MET A 85 -23.70 -4.52 -8.28
N GLY A 86 -24.15 -4.00 -7.14
CA GLY A 86 -24.54 -4.79 -5.97
C GLY A 86 -23.36 -5.52 -5.30
N ARG A 87 -22.13 -5.01 -5.47
CA ARG A 87 -20.88 -5.61 -4.96
C ARG A 87 -20.29 -4.88 -3.75
N ALA A 88 -20.75 -3.67 -3.49
CA ALA A 88 -20.41 -2.88 -2.31
C ALA A 88 -21.66 -2.31 -1.66
N LYS A 89 -21.55 -1.95 -0.39
CA LYS A 89 -22.61 -1.25 0.35
C LYS A 89 -22.50 0.25 0.12
N VAL A 90 -23.62 0.96 0.19
CA VAL A 90 -23.66 2.43 0.05
C VAL A 90 -22.90 3.11 1.19
N ASN A 91 -22.89 2.50 2.38
CA ASN A 91 -22.17 3.02 3.53
C ASN A 91 -20.66 2.99 3.29
N GLU A 92 -20.00 4.13 3.43
CA GLU A 92 -18.56 4.28 3.18
C GLU A 92 -17.71 3.51 4.19
N GLU A 93 -18.11 3.43 5.46
CA GLU A 93 -17.40 2.64 6.49
C GLU A 93 -17.50 1.15 6.20
N GLU A 94 -18.66 0.66 5.76
CA GLU A 94 -18.82 -0.73 5.34
C GLU A 94 -17.97 -1.04 4.10
N PHE A 95 -17.85 -0.10 3.17
CA PHE A 95 -16.96 -0.26 2.01
C PHE A 95 -15.48 -0.19 2.40
N LYS A 96 -15.11 0.69 3.33
CA LYS A 96 -13.75 0.77 3.89
C LYS A 96 -13.37 -0.53 4.61
N GLN A 97 -14.29 -1.11 5.39
CA GLN A 97 -14.11 -2.42 5.99
C GLN A 97 -13.97 -3.51 4.92
N GLN A 98 -14.79 -3.47 3.87
CA GLN A 98 -14.66 -4.41 2.75
C GLN A 98 -13.28 -4.30 2.06
N LEU A 99 -12.73 -3.09 1.90
CA LEU A 99 -11.38 -2.91 1.36
C LEU A 99 -10.30 -3.45 2.31
N TYR A 100 -10.46 -3.21 3.62
CA TYR A 100 -9.58 -3.80 4.64
C TYR A 100 -9.57 -5.33 4.52
N ASP A 101 -10.75 -5.94 4.46
CA ASP A 101 -10.88 -7.39 4.41
C ASP A 101 -10.27 -8.03 3.15
N ILE A 102 -10.25 -7.30 2.02
CA ILE A 102 -9.67 -7.77 0.76
C ILE A 102 -8.15 -7.66 0.75
N TRP A 103 -7.60 -6.55 1.25
CA TRP A 103 -6.20 -6.18 1.03
C TRP A 103 -5.30 -6.41 2.24
N PHE A 104 -5.84 -6.35 3.45
CA PHE A 104 -5.07 -6.29 4.69
C PHE A 104 -5.41 -7.39 5.70
N SER A 105 -6.51 -8.13 5.50
CA SER A 105 -6.78 -9.32 6.30
C SER A 105 -5.71 -10.39 6.07
N LEU A 106 -5.09 -10.82 7.18
CA LEU A 106 -4.17 -11.95 7.19
C LEU A 106 -4.90 -13.22 6.78
N TYR A 107 -4.44 -13.86 5.72
CA TYR A 107 -4.90 -15.19 5.34
C TYR A 107 -3.76 -16.18 5.54
N ALA A 108 -4.00 -17.21 6.35
CA ALA A 108 -3.08 -18.34 6.41
C ALA A 108 -3.09 -19.04 5.05
N ARG A 109 -1.99 -18.92 4.30
CA ARG A 109 -1.72 -19.82 3.18
C ARG A 109 -1.54 -21.21 3.77
N LYS A 110 -2.64 -21.96 3.88
CA LYS A 110 -2.56 -23.40 4.16
C LYS A 110 -1.87 -24.00 2.93
N GLY A 111 -0.54 -24.18 3.04
CA GLY A 111 0.23 -24.87 2.03
C GLY A 111 -0.47 -26.18 1.73
N SER A 112 -0.78 -26.41 0.45
CA SER A 112 -1.23 -27.69 -0.04
C SER A 112 -0.36 -28.79 0.56
N SER A 113 -0.95 -29.59 1.44
CA SER A 113 -0.46 -30.93 1.80
C SER A 113 -1.33 -31.95 1.09
#